data_AF-A0A3D4HCD3-F1
#
_entry.id   AF-A0A3D4HCD3-F1
#
_cell.length_a   1.000
_cell.length_b   1.000
_cell.length_c   1.000
_cell.angle_alpha   90.00
_cell.angle_beta   90.00
_cell.angle_gamma   90.00
#
_symmetry.space_group_name_H-M   'P 1'
#
loop_
_entity.id
_entity.type
_entity.pdbx_description
1 polymer ?
#
loop_
_entity_poly.entity_id
_entity_poly.type
_entity_poly.pdbx_seq_one_letter_code
_entity_poly.pdbx_strand_id
1 'polypeptide(L)' 'MNDTLKEQKLLTARQIWASKRIYWITSYKALLKYISKDYIDIFKPILTGSRSGTRYYIKDENLQNFIKKFETNQLH' A
#
# COMPACT_ATOMS: atom_id res chain seq x y z
N MET A 1 12.97 -27.30 6.66
CA MET A 1 13.00 -25.96 7.29
C MET A 1 11.84 -25.19 6.70
N ASN A 2 10.98 -24.63 7.55
CA ASN A 2 9.66 -24.12 7.18
C ASN A 2 9.75 -22.95 6.20
N ASP A 3 9.62 -23.23 4.91
CA ASP A 3 9.09 -22.27 3.93
C ASP A 3 7.63 -22.03 4.28
N THR A 4 7.40 -21.18 5.28
CA THR A 4 6.09 -20.60 5.51
C THR A 4 5.72 -19.88 4.23
N LEU A 5 4.80 -20.50 3.48
CA LEU A 5 3.87 -19.81 2.60
C LEU A 5 3.43 -18.55 3.32
N LYS A 6 4.14 -17.44 3.09
CA LYS A 6 3.64 -16.11 3.40
C LYS A 6 2.42 -15.99 2.51
N GLU A 7 1.26 -16.37 3.05
CA GLU A 7 -0.01 -15.99 2.46
C GLU A 7 0.13 -14.52 2.13
N GLN A 8 0.07 -14.20 0.83
CA GLN A 8 0.27 -12.85 0.35
C GLN A 8 -0.93 -12.04 0.83
N LYS A 9 -0.81 -11.48 2.04
CA LYS A 9 -1.88 -10.74 2.69
C LYS A 9 -2.19 -9.52 1.85
N LEU A 10 -3.37 -9.50 1.24
CA LEU A 10 -3.89 -8.35 0.53
C LEU A 10 -4.57 -7.41 1.53
N LEU A 11 -4.14 -6.15 1.52
CA LEU A 11 -4.67 -5.08 2.35
C LEU A 11 -5.41 -4.08 1.48
N THR A 12 -6.60 -3.69 1.90
CA THR A 12 -7.29 -2.55 1.32
C THR A 12 -6.64 -1.24 1.75
N ALA A 13 -6.73 -0.19 0.93
CA ALA A 13 -6.26 1.15 1.32
C ALA A 13 -6.83 1.61 2.68
N ARG A 14 -8.08 1.24 3.00
CA ARG A 14 -8.70 1.54 4.30
C ARG A 14 -8.05 0.79 5.46
N GLN A 15 -7.69 -0.48 5.29
CA GLN A 15 -6.93 -1.24 6.29
C GLN A 15 -5.53 -0.65 6.49
N ILE A 16 -4.87 -0.23 5.41
CA ILE A 16 -3.55 0.42 5.49
C ILE A 16 -3.66 1.72 6.29
N TRP A 17 -4.64 2.56 5.97
CA TRP A 17 -4.91 3.79 6.72
C TRP A 17 -5.16 3.53 8.21
N ALA A 18 -6.05 2.59 8.52
CA ALA A 18 -6.38 2.24 9.90
C ALA A 18 -5.18 1.67 10.68
N SER A 19 -4.24 1.00 9.98
CA SER A 19 -3.06 0.38 10.61
C SER A 19 -2.03 1.39 11.14
N LYS A 20 -2.10 2.67 10.70
CA LYS A 20 -1.12 3.73 11.02
C LYS A 20 0.35 3.37 10.72
N ARG A 21 0.61 2.36 9.88
CA ARG A 21 1.96 1.95 9.46
C ARG A 21 2.70 3.01 8.64
N ILE A 22 1.95 3.91 8.00
CA ILE A 22 2.49 5.05 7.28
C ILE A 22 2.10 6.33 8.04
N TYR A 23 2.78 6.58 9.17
CA TYR A 23 2.39 7.61 10.14
C TYR A 23 2.54 9.05 9.59
N TRP A 24 3.42 9.26 8.62
CA TRP A 24 3.67 10.56 8.00
C TRP A 24 2.63 10.97 6.96
N ILE A 25 1.78 10.05 6.51
CA ILE A 25 0.64 10.39 5.65
C ILE A 25 -0.50 10.87 6.56
N THR A 26 -0.84 12.15 6.45
CA THR A 26 -1.79 12.82 7.38
C THR A 26 -3.25 12.75 6.92
N SER A 27 -3.52 12.29 5.71
CA SER A 27 -4.89 12.14 5.21
C SER A 27 -5.08 10.91 4.35
N TYR A 28 -6.30 10.34 4.41
CA TYR A 28 -6.68 9.22 3.55
C TYR A 28 -6.60 9.57 2.06
N LYS A 29 -6.91 10.82 1.70
CA LYS A 29 -6.79 11.31 0.31
C LYS A 29 -5.33 11.30 -0.17
N ALA A 30 -4.38 11.69 0.69
CA ALA A 30 -2.96 11.62 0.36
C ALA A 30 -2.50 10.17 0.21
N LEU A 31 -2.94 9.25 1.08
CA LEU A 31 -2.67 7.82 0.93
C LEU A 31 -3.14 7.30 -0.43
N LEU A 32 -4.38 7.62 -0.82
CA LEU A 32 -4.92 7.21 -2.11
C LEU A 32 -4.09 7.76 -3.28
N LYS A 33 -3.66 9.03 -3.22
CA LYS A 33 -2.79 9.64 -4.24
C LYS A 33 -1.45 8.90 -4.35
N TYR A 34 -0.86 8.51 -3.22
CA TYR A 34 0.40 7.78 -3.20
C TYR A 34 0.25 6.41 -3.85
N ILE A 35 -0.85 5.72 -3.54
CA ILE A 35 -1.17 4.40 -4.07
C ILE A 35 -1.45 4.45 -5.57
N SER A 36 -2.26 5.41 -6.02
CA SER A 36 -2.81 5.42 -7.39
C SER A 36 -2.04 6.28 -8.38
N LYS A 37 -1.12 7.14 -7.91
CA LYS A 37 -0.42 8.10 -8.76
C LYS A 37 1.06 8.20 -8.42
N ASP A 38 1.41 8.68 -7.24
CA ASP A 38 2.79 9.13 -6.96
C ASP A 38 3.77 7.95 -6.84
N TYR A 39 3.34 6.81 -6.31
CA TYR A 39 4.19 5.62 -6.08
C TYR A 39 3.53 4.32 -6.58
N ILE A 40 2.80 4.41 -7.69
CA ILE A 40 2.05 3.29 -8.26
C ILE A 40 2.93 2.08 -8.56
N ASP A 41 4.17 2.30 -8.99
CA ASP A 41 5.13 1.23 -9.33
C ASP A 41 5.64 0.45 -8.12
N ILE A 42 5.60 1.09 -6.94
CA ILE A 42 5.99 0.47 -5.67
C ILE A 42 4.77 -0.25 -5.07
N PHE A 43 3.64 0.44 -4.97
CA PHE A 43 2.44 -0.12 -4.35
C PHE A 43 1.79 -1.22 -5.19
N LYS A 44 1.88 -1.10 -6.53
CA LYS A 44 1.24 -1.99 -7.51
C LYS A 44 -0.20 -2.32 -7.13
N PRO A 45 -1.08 -1.30 -7.01
CA PRO A 45 -2.43 -1.52 -6.55
C PRO A 45 -3.22 -2.39 -7.52
N ILE A 46 -4.02 -3.29 -6.95
CA ILE A 46 -5.03 -4.05 -7.66
C ILE A 46 -6.35 -3.31 -7.46
N LEU A 47 -6.96 -2.86 -8.56
CA LEU A 47 -8.23 -2.15 -8.54
C LEU A 47 -9.38 -3.13 -8.69
N THR A 48 -10.42 -2.98 -7.88
CA THR A 48 -11.70 -3.68 -8.07
C THR A 48 -12.87 -2.72 -7.95
N GLY A 49 -13.92 -2.97 -8.73
CA GLY A 49 -15.09 -2.09 -8.83
C GLY A 49 -15.00 -1.06 -9.95
N SER A 50 -16.10 -0.35 -10.19
CA SER A 50 -16.23 0.66 -11.25
C SER A 50 -16.71 1.99 -10.69
N ARG A 51 -16.23 3.10 -11.27
CA ARG A 51 -16.63 4.47 -10.92
C ARG A 51 -16.41 4.79 -9.43
N SER A 52 -17.46 5.18 -8.70
CA SER A 52 -17.40 5.59 -7.29
C SER A 52 -17.10 4.46 -6.31
N GLY A 53 -17.22 3.19 -6.74
CA GLY A 53 -16.99 2.01 -5.91
C GLY A 53 -15.58 1.43 -5.96
N THR A 54 -14.61 2.14 -6.55
CA THR A 54 -13.26 1.62 -6.78
C THR A 54 -12.53 1.39 -5.46
N ARG A 55 -12.07 0.15 -5.24
CA ARG A 55 -11.27 -0.26 -4.09
C ARG A 55 -9.85 -0.59 -4.53
N TYR A 56 -8.89 -0.12 -3.74
CA TYR A 56 -7.47 -0.39 -3.94
C TYR A 56 -7.02 -1.48 -2.98
N TYR A 57 -6.42 -2.54 -3.52
CA TYR A 57 -5.81 -3.63 -2.77
C TYR A 57 -4.31 -3.64 -3.03
N ILE A 58 -3.53 -3.86 -1.98
CA ILE A 58 -2.07 -3.82 -2.01
C ILE A 58 -1.56 -5.02 -1.26
N LYS A 59 -0.55 -5.69 -1.81
CA LYS A 59 0.12 -6.77 -1.10
C LYS A 59 0.92 -6.21 0.06
N ASP A 60 0.87 -6.87 1.21
CA ASP A 60 1.63 -6.45 2.40
C ASP A 60 3.13 -6.29 2.10
N GLU A 61 3.69 -7.13 1.22
CA GLU A 61 5.09 -7.02 0.77
C GLU A 61 5.41 -5.67 0.08
N ASN A 62 4.51 -5.17 -0.76
CA ASN A 62 4.69 -3.89 -1.45
C ASN A 62 4.60 -2.72 -0.48
N LEU A 63 3.69 -2.82 0.50
CA LEU A 63 3.57 -1.83 1.58
C LEU A 63 4.85 -1.79 2.43
N GLN A 64 5.39 -2.95 2.82
CA GLN A 64 6.65 -3.04 3.56
C GLN A 64 7.82 -2.50 2.75
N ASN A 65 7.88 -2.79 1.45
CA ASN A 65 8.89 -2.25 0.55
C ASN A 65 8.81 -0.72 0.45
N PHE A 66 7.61 -0.16 0.34
CA PHE A 66 7.39 1.29 0.35
C PHE A 66 7.90 1.94 1.65
N ILE A 67 7.51 1.39 2.81
CA ILE A 67 7.94 1.90 4.11
C ILE A 67 9.47 1.82 4.23
N LYS A 68 10.06 0.67 3.87
CA LYS A 68 11.52 0.49 3.89
C LYS A 68 12.22 1.54 3.03
N LYS A 69 11.74 1.76 1.80
CA LYS A 69 12.31 2.77 0.89
C LYS A 69 12.15 4.19 1.42
N PHE A 70 11.05 4.51 2.10
CA PHE A 70 10.89 5.80 2.75
C PHE A 70 11.93 6.00 3.85
N GLU A 71 12.05 5.04 4.77
CA GLU A 71 12.98 5.10 5.91
C GLU A 71 14.46 5.12 5.46
N THR A 72 14.79 4.56 4.29
CA THR A 72 16.13 4.61 3.71
C THR A 72 16.37 5.75 2.73
N ASN A 73 15.42 6.70 2.57
CA ASN A 73 15.47 7.79 1.59
C ASN A 73 15.66 7.33 0.13
N GLN A 74 15.09 6.18 -0.24
CA GLN A 74 15.14 5.54 -1.56
C GLN A 74 13.80 5.60 -2.32
N LEU A 75 12.91 6.51 -1.93
CA LEU A 75 11.77 6.90 -2.76
C LEU A 75 12.28 7.86 -3.84
N HIS A 76 12.59 7.32 -5.01
CA HIS A 76 12.98 8.05 -6.22
C HIS A 76 11.92 7.86 -7.30
#